data_AF-A0A4D6MUG1-F1
#
_entry.id   AF-A0A4D6MUG1-F1
#
_cell.length_a   1.000
_cell.length_b   1.000
_cell.length_c   1.000
_cell.angle_alpha   90.00
_cell.angle_beta   90.00
_cell.angle_gamma   90.00
#
_symmetry.space_group_name_H-M   'P 1'
#
loop_
_entity.id
_entity.type
_entity.pdbx_description
1 polymer ?
#
loop_
_entity_poly.entity_id
_entity_poly.type
_entity_poly.pdbx_seq_one_letter_code
_entity_poly.pdbx_strand_id
1 'polypeptide(L)'
;MSSRFFFLLVLVVIYASHSDAYPLSTQNRWIIDEATGQHAKLVCANWAGHLQPMIPEGLDQRPLKDIVGELVKHSFNCVRLTYAIYMWTRYGNENASATFASLDTFDVVVHELGVQNVKVLLDNNVSEPMWCCNDDDENGFFHDRHFNPQEWVHGLTLAAKHFSGNHVVVAMSLRNELHGPRQNLKDWYRYMSQGVITIHKTNPNVLVLISGLNYDTELQFLRRKPLNIDLGKKMVFETHLYSWSGIGTLKLREIWTKQSLNRICANNVKAIDYRAGFLTTGKNATPLIFTEFGFNEAGSSMEDNRFLTCLQTYLLRKDLDWGLWAFQGTYYLKKDQVQVDESFGVMDETWHNLRYPNFTDKFRLLQRKNLEPNSNAPIVNILYHPLSGQCAQVNDKNEVELGSCETKNRWVRGEDTTKIVLHGSKKCLTTVGEGLPVVVSDCERNNNSWKSVSLSKLHLATLNQHEEQHCLQKDSNSSTIVTSKCICIKDDSQCLDDPQSQWFQLVQTNV
;
A
#
# COMPACT_ATOMS: atom_id res chain seq x y z
N MET A 1 -29.06 4.77 66.69
CA MET A 1 -29.13 4.51 65.23
C MET A 1 -28.40 5.63 64.51
N SER A 2 -27.18 5.41 64.07
CA SER A 2 -26.43 6.35 63.23
C SER A 2 -25.88 5.54 62.06
N SER A 3 -26.51 5.70 60.90
CA SER A 3 -26.12 5.02 59.66
C SER A 3 -24.99 5.81 59.02
N ARG A 4 -23.78 5.24 59.02
CA ARG A 4 -22.64 5.78 58.26
C ARG A 4 -22.73 5.27 56.83
N PHE A 5 -23.11 6.14 55.91
CA PHE A 5 -22.98 5.91 54.47
C PHE A 5 -21.49 5.96 54.09
N PHE A 6 -20.94 4.82 53.66
CA PHE A 6 -19.65 4.76 52.98
C PHE A 6 -19.86 5.15 51.51
N PHE A 7 -19.34 6.31 51.12
CA PHE A 7 -19.20 6.67 49.71
C PHE A 7 -18.01 5.91 49.13
N LEU A 8 -18.28 4.94 48.25
CA LEU A 8 -17.25 4.27 47.46
C LEU A 8 -16.85 5.22 46.32
N LEU A 9 -15.67 5.82 46.40
CA LEU A 9 -15.11 6.66 45.35
C LEU A 9 -14.64 5.75 44.22
N VAL A 10 -15.45 5.58 43.18
CA VAL A 10 -15.04 4.88 41.95
C VAL A 10 -14.12 5.82 41.18
N LEU A 11 -12.80 5.59 41.28
CA LEU A 11 -11.80 6.17 40.40
C LEU A 11 -12.02 5.62 38.99
N VAL A 12 -12.78 6.35 38.18
CA VAL A 12 -12.79 6.15 36.73
C VAL A 12 -11.44 6.65 36.22
N VAL A 13 -10.50 5.72 36.04
CA VAL A 13 -9.30 5.98 35.25
C VAL A 13 -9.77 6.15 33.81
N ILE A 14 -10.00 7.40 33.42
CA ILE A 14 -10.08 7.77 32.01
C ILE A 14 -8.68 7.51 31.48
N TYR A 15 -8.47 6.36 30.83
CA TYR A 15 -7.35 6.22 29.91
C TYR A 15 -7.59 7.26 28.83
N ALA A 16 -6.94 8.42 28.95
CA ALA A 16 -6.72 9.28 27.82
C ALA A 16 -5.97 8.40 26.82
N SER A 17 -6.65 7.97 25.75
CA SER A 17 -6.01 7.31 24.61
C SER A 17 -4.93 8.25 24.11
N HIS A 18 -3.70 8.03 24.56
CA HIS A 18 -2.55 8.67 23.97
C HIS A 18 -2.55 8.23 22.50
N SER A 19 -2.33 9.19 21.59
CA SER A 19 -2.13 8.92 20.17
C SER A 19 -1.25 7.67 20.02
N ASP A 20 -1.70 6.66 19.27
CA ASP A 20 -1.00 5.37 19.08
C ASP A 20 0.23 5.52 18.17
N ALA A 21 0.94 6.65 18.28
CA ALA A 21 2.09 7.01 17.51
C ALA A 21 3.35 6.75 18.36
N TYR A 22 3.50 5.50 18.80
CA TYR A 22 4.73 5.05 19.44
C TYR A 22 5.84 4.94 18.39
N PRO A 23 7.13 5.02 18.80
CA PRO A 23 8.22 4.75 17.88
C PRO A 23 8.01 3.39 17.21
N LEU A 24 8.09 3.35 15.89
CA LEU A 24 8.04 2.11 15.13
C LEU A 24 9.45 1.54 14.98
N SER A 25 9.57 0.22 14.93
CA SER A 25 10.83 -0.46 14.63
C SER A 25 10.64 -1.55 13.60
N THR A 26 11.73 -2.24 13.26
CA THR A 26 11.73 -3.32 12.29
C THR A 26 12.06 -4.67 12.93
N GLN A 27 11.33 -5.70 12.51
CA GLN A 27 11.60 -7.10 12.87
C GLN A 27 11.51 -7.94 11.60
N ASN A 28 12.66 -8.37 11.07
CA ASN A 28 12.72 -9.06 9.78
C ASN A 28 12.05 -8.16 8.70
N ARG A 29 11.12 -8.69 7.90
CA ARG A 29 10.38 -7.93 6.88
C ARG A 29 9.24 -7.05 7.42
N TRP A 30 9.03 -7.00 8.73
CA TRP A 30 7.86 -6.36 9.33
C TRP A 30 8.21 -5.04 10.00
N ILE A 31 7.32 -4.07 9.87
CA ILE A 31 7.28 -2.89 10.74
C ILE A 31 6.49 -3.27 11.99
N ILE A 32 7.03 -3.00 13.18
CA ILE A 32 6.40 -3.33 14.45
C ILE A 32 6.28 -2.08 15.31
N ASP A 33 5.23 -2.05 16.11
CA ASP A 33 5.12 -1.11 17.22
C ASP A 33 6.10 -1.51 18.33
N GLU A 34 7.00 -0.61 18.75
CA GLU A 34 8.04 -0.96 19.74
C GLU A 34 7.47 -1.30 21.11
N ALA A 35 6.36 -0.67 21.51
CA ALA A 35 5.79 -0.84 22.85
C ALA A 35 5.08 -2.20 22.99
N THR A 36 4.38 -2.64 21.94
CA THR A 36 3.56 -3.85 21.95
C THR A 36 4.23 -5.04 21.28
N GLY A 37 5.22 -4.80 20.42
CA GLY A 37 5.85 -5.84 19.58
C GLY A 37 4.92 -6.40 18.50
N GLN A 38 3.76 -5.79 18.27
CA GLN A 38 2.81 -6.22 17.23
C GLN A 38 3.17 -5.62 15.88
N HIS A 39 2.82 -6.32 14.80
CA HIS A 39 2.93 -5.75 13.46
C HIS A 39 2.04 -4.51 13.32
N ALA A 40 2.68 -3.41 12.91
CA ALA A 40 2.08 -2.12 12.63
C ALA A 40 1.91 -1.96 11.12
N LYS A 41 0.70 -2.29 10.63
CA LYS A 41 0.34 -2.15 9.22
C LYS A 41 0.16 -0.66 8.87
N LEU A 42 0.97 -0.13 7.95
CA LEU A 42 0.84 1.22 7.42
C LEU A 42 0.00 1.22 6.14
N VAL A 43 -1.09 1.98 6.19
CA VAL A 43 -2.09 2.18 5.13
C VAL A 43 -2.18 3.68 4.91
N CYS A 44 -1.34 4.17 4.00
CA CYS A 44 -1.14 5.60 3.83
C CYS A 44 -1.88 6.15 2.62
N ALA A 45 -2.29 7.41 2.72
CA ALA A 45 -2.58 8.23 1.56
C ALA A 45 -1.42 9.21 1.35
N ASN A 46 -1.03 9.46 0.11
CA ASN A 46 -0.07 10.52 -0.19
C ASN A 46 -0.80 11.87 -0.18
N TRP A 47 -0.29 12.85 0.56
CA TRP A 47 -0.84 14.20 0.58
C TRP A 47 0.23 15.18 0.12
N ALA A 48 -0.05 15.81 -1.03
CA ALA A 48 0.82 16.81 -1.61
C ALA A 48 0.93 18.04 -0.69
N GLY A 49 2.17 18.45 -0.38
CA GLY A 49 2.51 19.68 0.34
C GLY A 49 3.85 20.26 -0.10
N HIS A 50 4.45 19.71 -1.16
CA HIS A 50 5.77 20.07 -1.67
C HIS A 50 5.75 21.04 -2.86
N LEU A 51 4.57 21.37 -3.41
CA LEU A 51 4.44 22.28 -4.54
C LEU A 51 4.74 23.72 -4.13
N GLN A 52 4.68 24.67 -5.08
CA GLN A 52 5.04 26.08 -4.89
C GLN A 52 4.52 26.73 -3.59
N PRO A 53 3.26 26.52 -3.16
CA PRO A 53 2.78 27.09 -1.89
C PRO A 53 3.45 26.50 -0.65
N MET A 54 4.04 25.30 -0.77
CA MET A 54 4.63 24.52 0.33
C MET A 54 3.67 24.35 1.51
N ILE A 55 2.38 24.19 1.19
CA ILE A 55 1.28 24.00 2.12
C ILE A 55 0.51 22.76 1.62
N PRO A 56 0.06 21.85 2.52
CA PRO A 56 -0.76 20.71 2.11
C PRO A 56 -1.99 21.14 1.31
N GLU A 57 -2.27 20.44 0.21
CA GLU A 57 -3.36 20.79 -0.72
C GLU A 57 -4.75 20.72 -0.05
N GLY A 58 -5.69 21.57 -0.47
CA GLY A 58 -7.12 21.51 -0.09
C GLY A 58 -7.56 22.26 1.16
N LEU A 59 -6.65 22.92 1.89
CA LEU A 59 -7.00 23.70 3.09
C LEU A 59 -7.83 24.96 2.78
N ASP A 60 -7.88 25.38 1.51
CA ASP A 60 -8.79 26.40 0.99
C ASP A 60 -10.19 25.84 0.66
N GLN A 61 -10.32 24.53 0.49
CA GLN A 61 -11.57 23.86 0.11
C GLN A 61 -12.38 23.43 1.33
N ARG A 62 -11.74 22.89 2.36
CA ARG A 62 -12.40 22.34 3.56
C ARG A 62 -11.63 22.60 4.85
N PRO A 63 -12.30 22.63 6.02
CA PRO A 63 -11.62 22.67 7.31
C PRO A 63 -10.67 21.48 7.48
N LEU A 64 -9.46 21.73 7.98
CA LEU A 64 -8.41 20.71 8.18
C LEU A 64 -8.92 19.47 8.93
N LYS A 65 -9.66 19.67 10.02
CA LYS A 65 -10.26 18.58 10.81
C LYS A 65 -11.14 17.66 9.96
N ASP A 66 -11.91 18.24 9.06
CA ASP A 66 -12.84 17.49 8.20
C ASP A 66 -12.07 16.72 7.12
N ILE A 67 -11.02 17.33 6.55
CA ILE A 67 -10.12 16.69 5.59
C ILE A 67 -9.44 15.47 6.23
N VAL A 68 -8.89 15.62 7.43
CA VAL A 68 -8.31 14.50 8.19
C VAL A 68 -9.38 13.47 8.57
N GLY A 69 -10.61 13.91 8.85
CA GLY A 69 -11.74 13.04 9.11
C GLY A 69 -12.08 12.11 7.94
N GLU A 70 -11.93 12.57 6.68
CA GLU A 70 -12.12 11.72 5.50
C GLU A 70 -11.04 10.62 5.40
N LEU A 71 -9.78 10.91 5.75
CA LEU A 71 -8.72 9.87 5.81
C LEU A 71 -9.13 8.73 6.75
N VAL A 72 -9.54 9.07 7.97
CA VAL A 72 -9.96 8.10 9.00
C VAL A 72 -11.20 7.33 8.57
N LYS A 73 -12.22 8.04 8.07
CA LYS A 73 -13.47 7.46 7.56
C LYS A 73 -13.22 6.44 6.45
N HIS A 74 -12.21 6.68 5.62
CA HIS A 74 -11.81 5.78 4.53
C HIS A 74 -10.68 4.82 4.90
N SER A 75 -10.46 4.60 6.20
CA SER A 75 -9.55 3.58 6.77
C SER A 75 -8.07 3.75 6.40
N PHE A 76 -7.64 4.99 6.13
CA PHE A 76 -6.22 5.34 6.17
C PHE A 76 -5.77 5.56 7.61
N ASN A 77 -4.59 5.05 7.95
CA ASN A 77 -4.00 5.23 9.28
C ASN A 77 -2.67 5.98 9.25
N CYS A 78 -2.22 6.39 8.06
CA CYS A 78 -1.08 7.27 7.88
C CYS A 78 -1.24 8.19 6.68
N VAL A 79 -0.41 9.23 6.65
CA VAL A 79 -0.19 10.10 5.50
C VAL A 79 1.29 10.09 5.16
N ARG A 80 1.60 9.86 3.88
CA ARG A 80 2.90 10.24 3.31
C ARG A 80 2.81 11.72 2.95
N LEU A 81 3.31 12.57 3.84
CA LEU A 81 3.20 14.03 3.73
C LEU A 81 4.45 14.58 3.06
N THR A 82 4.27 15.09 1.86
CA THR A 82 5.37 15.51 1.00
C THR A 82 5.83 16.93 1.32
N TYR A 83 7.14 17.18 1.27
CA TYR A 83 7.73 18.50 1.45
C TYR A 83 8.91 18.75 0.52
N ALA A 84 9.22 20.02 0.27
CA ALA A 84 10.40 20.44 -0.49
C ALA A 84 11.59 20.78 0.45
N ILE A 85 12.84 20.52 0.06
CA ILE A 85 14.01 20.89 0.89
C ILE A 85 14.03 22.40 1.16
N TYR A 86 13.67 23.22 0.18
CA TYR A 86 13.73 24.68 0.32
C TYR A 86 12.81 25.22 1.44
N MET A 87 11.73 24.51 1.78
CA MET A 87 10.88 24.81 2.94
C MET A 87 11.73 25.01 4.20
N TRP A 88 12.75 24.18 4.38
CA TRP A 88 13.63 24.20 5.55
C TRP A 88 14.85 25.10 5.35
N THR A 89 15.48 25.10 4.17
CA THR A 89 16.81 25.72 3.98
C THR A 89 16.77 27.16 3.51
N ARG A 90 15.70 27.58 2.81
CA ARG A 90 15.63 28.90 2.16
C ARG A 90 14.48 29.75 2.70
N TYR A 91 13.30 29.16 2.81
CA TYR A 91 12.09 29.87 3.24
C TYR A 91 11.92 29.89 4.77
N GLY A 92 12.64 29.03 5.49
CA GLY A 92 12.74 29.06 6.95
C GLY A 92 13.38 30.33 7.52
N ASN A 93 14.05 31.14 6.69
CA ASN A 93 14.74 32.39 7.07
C ASN A 93 14.21 33.63 6.33
N GLU A 94 13.09 33.53 5.62
CA GLU A 94 12.42 34.72 5.07
C GLU A 94 11.83 35.59 6.20
N ASN A 95 11.24 36.74 5.87
CA ASN A 95 10.57 37.57 6.86
C ASN A 95 9.55 36.73 7.64
N ALA A 96 9.61 36.84 8.97
CA ALA A 96 9.00 35.91 9.92
C ALA A 96 7.53 35.52 9.59
N SER A 97 6.74 36.44 9.02
CA SER A 97 5.36 36.16 8.60
C SER A 97 5.22 35.07 7.55
N ALA A 98 6.15 34.92 6.60
CA ALA A 98 6.11 33.89 5.56
C ALA A 98 6.57 32.53 6.08
N THR A 99 7.57 32.54 6.97
CA THR A 99 8.04 31.36 7.71
C THR A 99 6.96 30.82 8.65
N PHE A 100 6.29 31.69 9.42
CA PHE A 100 5.15 31.31 10.26
C PHE A 100 3.98 30.77 9.41
N ALA A 101 3.68 31.37 8.25
CA ALA A 101 2.56 30.90 7.44
C ALA A 101 2.75 29.48 6.87
N SER A 102 3.96 29.10 6.44
CA SER A 102 4.19 27.79 5.81
C SER A 102 4.53 26.68 6.82
N LEU A 103 5.49 26.91 7.73
CA LEU A 103 5.90 25.91 8.72
C LEU A 103 4.83 25.71 9.80
N ASP A 104 4.18 26.77 10.29
CA ASP A 104 3.11 26.59 11.29
C ASP A 104 1.92 25.85 10.67
N THR A 105 1.60 26.10 9.40
CA THR A 105 0.53 25.35 8.71
C THR A 105 0.88 23.87 8.58
N PHE A 106 2.12 23.55 8.20
CA PHE A 106 2.59 22.18 8.13
C PHE A 106 2.57 21.48 9.51
N ASP A 107 2.97 22.18 10.57
CA ASP A 107 2.90 21.70 11.96
C ASP A 107 1.46 21.49 12.44
N VAL A 108 0.55 22.41 12.10
CA VAL A 108 -0.88 22.30 12.43
C VAL A 108 -1.51 21.10 11.73
N VAL A 109 -1.13 20.81 10.47
CA VAL A 109 -1.56 19.59 9.76
C VAL A 109 -1.03 18.33 10.44
N VAL A 110 0.26 18.27 10.76
CA VAL A 110 0.85 17.12 11.50
C VAL A 110 0.17 16.93 12.86
N HIS A 111 -0.11 18.03 13.57
CA HIS A 111 -0.81 17.98 14.85
C HIS A 111 -2.24 17.42 14.71
N GLU A 112 -3.03 17.89 13.75
CA GLU A 112 -4.41 17.39 13.55
C GLU A 112 -4.43 15.92 13.13
N LEU A 113 -3.49 15.50 12.27
CA LEU A 113 -3.29 14.08 11.94
C LEU A 113 -3.07 13.27 13.22
N GLY A 114 -2.21 13.76 14.13
CA GLY A 114 -1.96 13.14 15.43
C GLY A 114 -3.19 13.07 16.35
N VAL A 115 -3.99 14.15 16.40
CA VAL A 115 -5.25 14.22 17.16
C VAL A 115 -6.22 13.13 16.71
N GLN A 116 -6.25 12.82 15.42
CA GLN A 116 -7.12 11.79 14.84
C GLN A 116 -6.43 10.42 14.65
N ASN A 117 -5.28 10.22 15.30
CA ASN A 117 -4.51 8.96 15.30
C ASN A 117 -4.00 8.53 13.91
N VAL A 118 -3.76 9.49 13.03
CA VAL A 118 -3.15 9.29 11.71
C VAL A 118 -1.65 9.57 11.80
N LYS A 119 -0.83 8.56 11.49
CA LYS A 119 0.64 8.66 11.54
C LYS A 119 1.18 9.46 10.35
N VAL A 120 2.35 10.06 10.49
CA VAL A 120 2.99 10.82 9.41
C VAL A 120 4.30 10.16 8.98
N LEU A 121 4.40 9.91 7.68
CA LEU A 121 5.64 9.59 6.98
C LEU A 121 6.04 10.85 6.23
N LEU A 122 7.07 11.56 6.72
CA LEU A 122 7.55 12.76 6.04
C LEU A 122 8.34 12.35 4.81
N ASP A 123 8.00 12.91 3.66
CA ASP A 123 8.65 12.59 2.40
C ASP A 123 9.35 13.81 1.81
N ASN A 124 10.68 13.75 1.66
CA ASN A 124 11.35 14.76 0.87
C ASN A 124 11.07 14.51 -0.62
N ASN A 125 10.06 15.20 -1.16
CA ASN A 125 9.58 14.94 -2.50
C ASN A 125 10.43 15.64 -3.58
N VAL A 126 10.84 16.87 -3.31
CA VAL A 126 11.65 17.70 -4.22
C VAL A 126 12.58 18.59 -3.43
N SER A 127 13.52 19.25 -4.12
CA SER A 127 14.36 20.27 -3.51
C SER A 127 13.75 21.65 -3.70
N GLU A 128 13.64 22.08 -4.96
CA GLU A 128 12.83 23.23 -5.34
C GLU A 128 11.35 22.85 -5.44
N PRO A 129 10.43 23.63 -4.86
CA PRO A 129 9.00 23.37 -4.92
C PRO A 129 8.44 23.42 -6.35
N MET A 130 7.93 22.29 -6.86
CA MET A 130 7.40 22.16 -8.21
C MET A 130 6.53 20.90 -8.38
N TRP A 131 5.81 20.81 -9.49
CA TRP A 131 5.24 19.54 -9.95
C TRP A 131 6.31 18.72 -10.69
N CYS A 132 6.66 17.56 -10.14
CA CYS A 132 7.56 16.57 -10.74
C CYS A 132 6.74 15.45 -11.43
N CYS A 133 7.31 14.41 -12.03
CA CYS A 133 8.72 14.05 -12.14
C CYS A 133 9.01 13.73 -13.61
N ASN A 134 9.89 14.50 -14.23
CA ASN A 134 10.34 14.29 -15.61
C ASN A 134 11.85 14.08 -15.61
N ASP A 135 12.38 13.25 -16.52
CA ASP A 135 13.83 12.98 -16.62
C ASP A 135 14.73 14.23 -16.73
N ASP A 136 14.18 15.37 -17.12
CA ASP A 136 14.84 16.66 -17.32
C ASP A 136 14.32 17.78 -16.39
N ASP A 137 13.66 17.45 -15.29
CA ASP A 137 13.10 18.45 -14.35
C ASP A 137 14.15 19.20 -13.50
N GLU A 138 15.43 18.92 -13.70
CA GLU A 138 16.57 19.51 -12.99
C GLU A 138 16.49 19.32 -11.44
N ASN A 139 15.71 18.35 -10.97
CA ASN A 139 15.45 18.00 -9.57
C ASN A 139 15.65 16.48 -9.30
N GLY A 140 15.69 15.63 -10.32
CA GLY A 140 15.64 14.16 -10.17
C GLY A 140 16.84 13.45 -9.53
N PHE A 141 18.07 13.99 -9.61
CA PHE A 141 19.25 13.34 -9.04
C PHE A 141 20.26 14.31 -8.43
N PHE A 142 21.14 13.78 -7.58
CA PHE A 142 22.21 14.55 -6.95
C PHE A 142 23.03 15.34 -7.98
N HIS A 143 23.27 16.61 -7.67
CA HIS A 143 23.98 17.59 -8.52
C HIS A 143 23.20 18.08 -9.75
N ASP A 144 21.91 17.75 -9.88
CA ASP A 144 21.05 18.56 -10.74
C ASP A 144 20.94 19.99 -10.21
N ARG A 145 20.52 20.90 -11.08
CA ARG A 145 20.55 22.35 -10.82
C ARG A 145 19.88 22.72 -9.49
N HIS A 146 18.77 22.06 -9.17
CA HIS A 146 18.01 22.32 -7.95
C HIS A 146 18.26 21.28 -6.85
N PHE A 147 19.12 20.27 -7.08
CA PHE A 147 19.42 19.21 -6.10
C PHE A 147 20.91 19.22 -5.68
N ASN A 148 21.25 20.19 -4.83
CA ASN A 148 22.55 20.22 -4.17
C ASN A 148 22.61 19.22 -2.99
N PRO A 149 23.51 18.22 -2.99
CA PRO A 149 23.54 17.20 -1.94
C PRO A 149 23.86 17.72 -0.54
N GLN A 150 24.64 18.81 -0.42
CA GLN A 150 24.96 19.38 0.89
C GLN A 150 23.77 20.15 1.47
N GLU A 151 23.06 20.91 0.63
CA GLU A 151 21.81 21.56 1.03
C GLU A 151 20.75 20.52 1.39
N TRP A 152 20.63 19.43 0.62
CA TRP A 152 19.72 18.34 0.92
C TRP A 152 20.02 17.68 2.28
N VAL A 153 21.26 17.31 2.58
CA VAL A 153 21.63 16.78 3.91
C VAL A 153 21.32 17.78 5.03
N HIS A 154 21.57 19.08 4.80
CA HIS A 154 21.23 20.12 5.75
C HIS A 154 19.71 20.23 5.98
N GLY A 155 18.92 20.23 4.91
CA GLY A 155 17.46 20.24 4.98
C GLY A 155 16.89 19.02 5.70
N LEU A 156 17.41 17.81 5.41
CA LEU A 156 17.06 16.61 6.15
C LEU A 156 17.36 16.72 7.65
N THR A 157 18.50 17.35 8.00
CA THR A 157 18.86 17.61 9.41
C THR A 157 17.83 18.54 10.06
N LEU A 158 17.46 19.63 9.38
CA LEU A 158 16.49 20.60 9.90
C LEU A 158 15.11 19.97 10.10
N ALA A 159 14.60 19.25 9.09
CA ALA A 159 13.32 18.56 9.18
C ALA A 159 13.31 17.50 10.29
N ALA A 160 14.37 16.67 10.38
CA ALA A 160 14.49 15.64 11.40
C ALA A 160 14.56 16.24 12.82
N LYS A 161 15.29 17.36 12.98
CA LYS A 161 15.39 18.07 14.25
C LYS A 161 14.07 18.71 14.64
N HIS A 162 13.35 19.31 13.68
CA HIS A 162 12.06 19.98 13.90
C HIS A 162 11.03 19.02 14.48
N PHE A 163 10.93 17.81 13.92
CA PHE A 163 10.00 16.77 14.39
C PHE A 163 10.62 15.79 15.40
N SER A 164 11.79 16.08 15.94
CA SER A 164 12.42 15.22 16.96
C SER A 164 11.57 15.18 18.23
N GLY A 165 11.16 13.98 18.64
CA GLY A 165 10.26 13.79 19.78
C GLY A 165 8.77 13.97 19.46
N ASN A 166 8.41 14.34 18.23
CA ASN A 166 7.02 14.30 17.77
C ASN A 166 6.64 12.85 17.47
N HIS A 167 5.78 12.29 18.31
CA HIS A 167 5.31 10.91 18.23
C HIS A 167 4.51 10.60 16.96
N VAL A 168 3.81 11.60 16.39
CA VAL A 168 2.98 11.44 15.19
C VAL A 168 3.83 11.12 13.96
N VAL A 169 5.04 11.69 13.88
CA VAL A 169 5.98 11.42 12.80
C VAL A 169 6.70 10.11 13.10
N VAL A 170 6.33 9.05 12.36
CA VAL A 170 6.84 7.70 12.59
C VAL A 170 7.94 7.32 11.60
N ALA A 171 8.04 8.01 10.47
CA ALA A 171 9.07 7.76 9.47
C ALA A 171 9.46 9.01 8.69
N MET A 172 10.65 8.96 8.11
CA MET A 172 11.15 9.95 7.15
C MET A 172 11.73 9.25 5.92
N SER A 173 11.16 9.54 4.74
CA SER A 173 11.69 9.19 3.43
C SER A 173 12.77 10.19 3.02
N LEU A 174 13.84 9.65 2.44
CA LEU A 174 15.04 10.41 2.08
C LEU A 174 14.83 11.29 0.85
N ARG A 175 14.24 10.72 -0.21
CA ARG A 175 14.08 11.40 -1.50
C ARG A 175 13.13 10.65 -2.43
N ASN A 176 12.01 11.28 -2.78
CA ASN A 176 11.11 10.76 -3.81
C ASN A 176 11.81 10.58 -5.16
N GLU A 177 11.65 9.39 -5.73
CA GLU A 177 11.90 9.04 -7.12
C GLU A 177 13.24 9.53 -7.65
N LEU A 178 14.38 9.01 -7.18
CA LEU A 178 15.65 9.34 -7.85
C LEU A 178 15.58 8.91 -9.33
N HIS A 179 15.77 9.87 -10.25
CA HIS A 179 15.51 9.69 -11.68
C HIS A 179 16.41 10.57 -12.58
N GLY A 180 16.23 10.48 -13.89
CA GLY A 180 17.00 11.26 -14.87
C GLY A 180 18.35 10.64 -15.28
N PRO A 181 19.04 11.27 -16.25
CA PRO A 181 20.21 10.69 -16.93
C PRO A 181 21.51 10.69 -16.10
N ARG A 182 21.56 11.42 -14.97
CA ARG A 182 22.75 11.50 -14.10
C ARG A 182 22.88 10.36 -13.10
N GLN A 183 21.83 9.55 -12.96
CA GLN A 183 21.77 8.49 -11.97
C GLN A 183 22.98 7.57 -12.04
N ASN A 184 23.61 7.34 -10.88
CA ASN A 184 24.71 6.42 -10.78
C ASN A 184 24.79 5.83 -9.36
N LEU A 185 25.28 4.58 -9.28
CA LEU A 185 25.36 3.87 -8.00
C LEU A 185 26.35 4.52 -7.03
N LYS A 186 27.43 5.14 -7.52
CA LYS A 186 28.46 5.73 -6.66
C LYS A 186 27.88 6.84 -5.79
N ASP A 187 27.15 7.75 -6.40
CA ASP A 187 26.51 8.87 -5.71
C ASP A 187 25.30 8.40 -4.90
N TRP A 188 24.52 7.43 -5.40
CA TRP A 188 23.45 6.81 -4.62
C TRP A 188 23.99 6.24 -3.30
N TYR A 189 25.01 5.37 -3.34
CA TYR A 189 25.59 4.82 -2.09
C TYR A 189 26.17 5.91 -1.20
N ARG A 190 26.82 6.93 -1.78
CA ARG A 190 27.42 8.00 -0.99
C ARG A 190 26.36 8.82 -0.25
N TYR A 191 25.40 9.37 -0.98
CA TYR A 191 24.47 10.35 -0.44
C TYR A 191 23.30 9.70 0.30
N MET A 192 22.79 8.56 -0.15
CA MET A 192 21.77 7.83 0.62
C MET A 192 22.35 7.39 1.96
N SER A 193 23.61 6.92 2.02
CA SER A 193 24.25 6.63 3.31
C SER A 193 24.37 7.87 4.20
N GLN A 194 24.72 9.03 3.63
CA GLN A 194 24.82 10.28 4.38
C GLN A 194 23.45 10.72 4.93
N GLY A 195 22.41 10.72 4.09
CA GLY A 195 21.05 11.10 4.50
C GLY A 195 20.51 10.17 5.58
N VAL A 196 20.67 8.86 5.41
CA VAL A 196 20.30 7.83 6.39
C VAL A 196 20.93 8.10 7.76
N ILE A 197 22.26 8.27 7.79
CA ILE A 197 23.00 8.49 9.03
C ILE A 197 22.60 9.83 9.66
N THR A 198 22.31 10.84 8.85
CA THR A 198 21.93 12.18 9.31
C THR A 198 20.57 12.17 9.99
N ILE A 199 19.55 11.59 9.36
CA ILE A 199 18.22 11.47 9.96
C ILE A 199 18.31 10.67 11.25
N HIS A 200 18.92 9.47 11.21
CA HIS A 200 18.97 8.58 12.39
C HIS A 200 19.70 9.20 13.58
N LYS A 201 20.81 9.93 13.35
CA LYS A 201 21.52 10.65 14.42
C LYS A 201 20.70 11.80 15.01
N THR A 202 19.90 12.47 14.18
CA THR A 202 19.14 13.66 14.58
C THR A 202 17.82 13.31 15.25
N ASN A 203 17.14 12.27 14.73
CA ASN A 203 15.88 11.75 15.25
C ASN A 203 15.93 10.20 15.22
N PRO A 204 16.41 9.55 16.30
CA PRO A 204 16.57 8.09 16.33
C PRO A 204 15.24 7.33 16.46
N ASN A 205 14.14 8.02 16.73
CA ASN A 205 12.83 7.39 16.97
C ASN A 205 12.11 7.02 15.67
N VAL A 206 12.37 7.72 14.57
CA VAL A 206 11.71 7.49 13.29
C VAL A 206 12.34 6.33 12.51
N LEU A 207 11.52 5.64 11.74
CA LEU A 207 12.01 4.79 10.65
C LEU A 207 12.63 5.67 9.55
N VAL A 208 13.66 5.18 8.89
CA VAL A 208 14.27 5.85 7.73
C VAL A 208 13.96 5.04 6.49
N LEU A 209 13.20 5.63 5.57
CA LEU A 209 12.80 5.03 4.30
C LEU A 209 13.84 5.37 3.24
N ILE A 210 14.29 4.32 2.53
CA ILE A 210 15.39 4.39 1.56
C ILE A 210 14.85 4.06 0.17
N SER A 211 14.83 5.11 -0.65
CA SER A 211 14.34 5.15 -2.02
C SER A 211 15.33 4.54 -3.01
N GLY A 212 14.81 4.12 -4.17
CA GLY A 212 15.54 3.38 -5.18
C GLY A 212 16.16 4.28 -6.25
N LEU A 213 16.42 3.68 -7.42
CA LEU A 213 16.69 4.40 -8.65
C LEU A 213 15.52 4.20 -9.62
N ASN A 214 15.53 4.96 -10.71
CA ASN A 214 14.55 4.90 -11.79
C ASN A 214 13.13 5.04 -11.26
N TYR A 215 12.85 6.19 -10.63
CA TYR A 215 11.54 6.50 -10.05
C TYR A 215 11.15 5.50 -8.94
N ASP A 216 12.11 5.16 -8.08
CA ASP A 216 11.96 4.18 -6.98
C ASP A 216 11.47 2.79 -7.40
N THR A 217 11.64 2.44 -8.67
CA THR A 217 11.26 1.11 -9.18
C THR A 217 12.38 0.09 -9.06
N GLU A 218 13.62 0.52 -8.81
CA GLU A 218 14.81 -0.34 -8.86
C GLU A 218 15.66 -0.32 -7.59
N LEU A 219 15.75 -1.48 -6.94
CA LEU A 219 16.61 -1.76 -5.78
C LEU A 219 17.47 -3.03 -5.98
N GLN A 220 17.41 -3.68 -7.16
CA GLN A 220 18.06 -4.97 -7.41
C GLN A 220 19.59 -4.92 -7.31
N PHE A 221 20.19 -3.74 -7.45
CA PHE A 221 21.63 -3.56 -7.29
C PHE A 221 22.09 -3.91 -5.86
N LEU A 222 21.21 -3.81 -4.86
CA LEU A 222 21.49 -4.20 -3.47
C LEU A 222 21.74 -5.72 -3.32
N ARG A 223 21.30 -6.55 -4.26
CA ARG A 223 21.65 -7.99 -4.27
C ARG A 223 23.16 -8.21 -4.40
N ARG A 224 23.84 -7.35 -5.16
CA ARG A 224 25.29 -7.43 -5.38
C ARG A 224 26.06 -6.71 -4.28
N LYS A 225 25.55 -5.57 -3.81
CA LYS A 225 26.18 -4.76 -2.77
C LYS A 225 25.11 -4.27 -1.79
N PRO A 226 24.85 -4.98 -0.69
CA PRO A 226 23.91 -4.52 0.33
C PRO A 226 24.33 -3.16 0.92
N LEU A 227 23.37 -2.37 1.38
CA LEU A 227 23.63 -1.14 2.11
C LEU A 227 23.97 -1.48 3.57
N ASN A 228 25.26 -1.59 3.87
CA ASN A 228 25.74 -1.97 5.20
C ASN A 228 25.87 -0.74 6.11
N ILE A 229 24.74 -0.30 6.68
CA ILE A 229 24.69 0.77 7.70
C ILE A 229 23.90 0.23 8.88
N ASP A 230 24.48 0.33 10.07
CA ASP A 230 23.78 -0.02 11.30
C ASP A 230 22.95 1.17 11.80
N LEU A 231 21.63 1.01 11.74
CA LEU A 231 20.63 1.94 12.29
C LEU A 231 19.81 1.26 13.39
N GLY A 232 20.29 0.12 13.90
CA GLY A 232 19.46 -0.81 14.66
C GLY A 232 18.22 -1.22 13.85
N LYS A 233 17.05 -1.14 14.50
CA LYS A 233 15.77 -1.61 13.95
C LYS A 233 14.97 -0.47 13.29
N LYS A 234 15.61 0.37 12.46
CA LYS A 234 14.99 1.57 11.87
C LYS A 234 15.05 1.65 10.34
N MET A 235 15.74 0.72 9.68
CA MET A 235 15.90 0.72 8.21
C MET A 235 14.67 0.13 7.51
N VAL A 236 14.10 0.87 6.57
CA VAL A 236 13.01 0.41 5.69
C VAL A 236 13.35 0.81 4.25
N PHE A 237 13.07 -0.06 3.28
CA PHE A 237 13.15 0.29 1.87
C PHE A 237 11.78 0.67 1.33
N GLU A 238 11.73 1.54 0.34
CA GLU A 238 10.48 1.94 -0.32
C GLU A 238 10.56 1.72 -1.84
N THR A 239 9.41 1.49 -2.46
CA THR A 239 9.33 1.32 -3.92
C THR A 239 8.03 1.87 -4.48
N HIS A 240 8.08 2.37 -5.70
CA HIS A 240 6.92 2.89 -6.41
C HIS A 240 6.50 1.97 -7.54
N LEU A 241 5.20 2.00 -7.90
CA LEU A 241 4.73 1.28 -9.07
C LEU A 241 3.45 1.85 -9.67
N TYR A 242 3.48 2.06 -10.99
CA TYR A 242 2.34 2.46 -11.81
C TYR A 242 2.17 1.52 -13.01
N SER A 243 1.03 1.62 -13.68
CA SER A 243 0.72 0.83 -14.87
C SER A 243 1.73 1.05 -16.01
N TRP A 244 2.41 2.19 -16.04
CA TRP A 244 3.47 2.56 -16.99
C TRP A 244 4.91 2.32 -16.49
N SER A 245 5.13 1.92 -15.24
CA SER A 245 6.47 1.62 -14.71
C SER A 245 7.17 0.44 -15.42
N GLY A 246 6.41 -0.29 -16.24
CA GLY A 246 6.91 -1.24 -17.23
C GLY A 246 7.23 -2.64 -16.70
N ILE A 247 7.32 -3.59 -17.64
CA ILE A 247 7.78 -4.97 -17.42
C ILE A 247 8.98 -5.17 -18.34
N GLY A 248 10.18 -5.38 -17.78
CA GLY A 248 11.40 -5.46 -18.59
C GLY A 248 11.74 -4.13 -19.25
N THR A 249 12.01 -4.12 -20.56
CA THR A 249 12.42 -2.91 -21.33
C THR A 249 11.26 -2.10 -21.90
N LEU A 250 10.02 -2.60 -21.83
CA LEU A 250 8.84 -1.90 -22.35
C LEU A 250 8.09 -1.20 -21.21
N LYS A 251 8.24 0.14 -21.15
CA LYS A 251 7.50 1.04 -20.25
C LYS A 251 6.19 1.51 -20.90
N LEU A 252 5.33 0.56 -21.28
CA LEU A 252 4.10 0.86 -22.02
C LEU A 252 2.87 0.46 -21.21
N ARG A 253 2.02 1.44 -20.89
CA ARG A 253 0.73 1.23 -20.20
C ARG A 253 -0.22 0.32 -20.99
N GLU A 254 -0.18 0.38 -22.31
CA GLU A 254 -1.06 -0.38 -23.22
C GLU A 254 -0.85 -1.91 -23.16
N ILE A 255 0.23 -2.41 -22.54
CA ILE A 255 0.45 -3.86 -22.43
C ILE A 255 -0.66 -4.54 -21.63
N TRP A 256 -1.31 -3.82 -20.71
CA TRP A 256 -2.42 -4.32 -19.89
C TRP A 256 -3.67 -4.63 -20.73
N THR A 257 -3.76 -4.12 -21.96
CA THR A 257 -4.89 -4.31 -22.88
C THR A 257 -4.53 -5.03 -24.17
N LYS A 258 -3.26 -5.01 -24.58
CA LYS A 258 -2.79 -5.62 -25.85
C LYS A 258 -2.16 -7.01 -25.71
N GLN A 259 -2.07 -7.56 -24.50
CA GLN A 259 -1.49 -8.89 -24.24
C GLN A 259 -2.31 -9.66 -23.21
N SER A 260 -2.11 -10.99 -23.19
CA SER A 260 -2.71 -11.87 -22.19
C SER A 260 -2.50 -11.36 -20.76
N LEU A 261 -3.61 -11.06 -20.08
CA LEU A 261 -3.58 -10.43 -18.76
C LEU A 261 -2.94 -11.34 -17.70
N ASN A 262 -3.14 -12.66 -17.79
CA ASN A 262 -2.47 -13.62 -16.90
C ASN A 262 -0.95 -13.59 -17.06
N ARG A 263 -0.46 -13.44 -18.30
CA ARG A 263 0.98 -13.35 -18.59
C ARG A 263 1.56 -12.03 -18.12
N ILE A 264 0.90 -10.92 -18.42
CA ILE A 264 1.32 -9.58 -17.98
C ILE A 264 1.36 -9.51 -16.46
N CYS A 265 0.31 -9.96 -15.77
CA CYS A 265 0.29 -9.97 -14.32
C CYS A 265 1.41 -10.86 -13.72
N ALA A 266 1.61 -12.07 -14.26
CA ALA A 266 2.69 -12.95 -13.81
C ALA A 266 4.09 -12.34 -14.00
N ASN A 267 4.32 -11.68 -15.14
CA ASN A 267 5.59 -11.04 -15.43
C ASN A 267 5.82 -9.78 -14.57
N ASN A 268 4.76 -9.01 -14.31
CA ASN A 268 4.82 -7.85 -13.42
C ASN A 268 5.18 -8.29 -11.98
N VAL A 269 4.50 -9.30 -11.44
CA VAL A 269 4.83 -9.89 -10.13
C VAL A 269 6.28 -10.37 -10.05
N LYS A 270 6.76 -11.07 -11.08
CA LYS A 270 8.18 -11.49 -11.15
C LYS A 270 9.13 -10.31 -11.19
N ALA A 271 8.80 -9.25 -11.91
CA ALA A 271 9.61 -8.04 -11.99
C ALA A 271 9.68 -7.31 -10.63
N ILE A 272 8.56 -7.21 -9.92
CA ILE A 272 8.52 -6.65 -8.55
C ILE A 272 9.42 -7.47 -7.62
N ASP A 273 9.25 -8.80 -7.57
CA ASP A 273 10.08 -9.69 -6.74
C ASP A 273 11.58 -9.57 -7.09
N TYR A 274 11.90 -9.38 -8.38
CA TYR A 274 13.28 -9.19 -8.83
C TYR A 274 13.87 -7.84 -8.38
N ARG A 275 13.13 -6.74 -8.60
CA ARG A 275 13.57 -5.36 -8.42
C ARG A 275 13.61 -4.91 -6.95
N ALA A 276 12.61 -5.27 -6.15
CA ALA A 276 12.49 -4.81 -4.77
C ALA A 276 12.04 -5.90 -3.79
N GLY A 277 11.09 -6.75 -4.20
CA GLY A 277 10.45 -7.73 -3.30
C GLY A 277 11.41 -8.72 -2.63
N PHE A 278 12.59 -8.96 -3.22
CA PHE A 278 13.65 -9.79 -2.63
C PHE A 278 14.14 -9.31 -1.27
N LEU A 279 14.04 -8.01 -0.98
CA LEU A 279 14.41 -7.41 0.31
C LEU A 279 13.59 -8.00 1.45
N THR A 280 12.39 -8.49 1.17
CA THR A 280 11.47 -9.07 2.17
C THR A 280 11.69 -10.56 2.42
N THR A 281 12.75 -11.16 1.85
CA THR A 281 12.97 -12.60 1.88
C THR A 281 14.34 -13.00 2.42
N GLY A 282 14.40 -14.19 3.03
CA GLY A 282 15.63 -14.78 3.55
C GLY A 282 15.98 -14.32 4.97
N LYS A 283 17.20 -14.63 5.42
CA LYS A 283 17.66 -14.36 6.79
C LYS A 283 17.88 -12.87 7.08
N ASN A 284 18.22 -12.09 6.06
CA ASN A 284 18.52 -10.65 6.16
C ASN A 284 17.36 -9.81 5.63
N ALA A 285 16.14 -10.33 5.71
CA ALA A 285 14.99 -9.63 5.20
C ALA A 285 14.73 -8.34 5.99
N THR A 286 14.38 -7.29 5.25
CA THR A 286 14.15 -5.92 5.71
C THR A 286 12.75 -5.50 5.23
N PRO A 287 12.03 -4.63 5.95
CA PRO A 287 10.71 -4.19 5.50
C PRO A 287 10.80 -3.42 4.17
N LEU A 288 9.77 -3.63 3.35
CA LEU A 288 9.56 -2.94 2.08
C LEU A 288 8.14 -2.36 2.10
N ILE A 289 8.03 -1.06 1.91
CA ILE A 289 6.75 -0.36 1.77
C ILE A 289 6.56 0.10 0.33
N PHE A 290 5.35 -0.05 -0.20
CA PHE A 290 4.98 0.59 -1.48
C PHE A 290 4.50 2.01 -1.19
N THR A 291 5.39 2.99 -1.09
CA THR A 291 5.01 4.37 -0.73
C THR A 291 4.17 5.07 -1.80
N GLU A 292 4.24 4.58 -3.03
CA GLU A 292 3.48 5.15 -4.13
C GLU A 292 3.02 4.09 -5.14
N PHE A 293 1.72 4.04 -5.37
CA PHE A 293 1.09 3.46 -6.54
C PHE A 293 -0.23 4.17 -6.75
N GLY A 294 -0.78 4.12 -7.95
CA GLY A 294 -2.04 4.79 -8.23
C GLY A 294 -2.70 4.32 -9.52
N PHE A 295 -3.93 4.77 -9.71
CA PHE A 295 -4.75 4.57 -10.88
C PHE A 295 -5.62 5.80 -11.09
N ASN A 296 -6.10 6.02 -12.32
CA ASN A 296 -7.12 7.04 -12.53
C ASN A 296 -8.41 6.65 -11.77
N GLU A 297 -8.70 7.38 -10.69
CA GLU A 297 -9.78 7.11 -9.74
C GLU A 297 -11.17 7.47 -10.30
N ALA A 298 -11.25 8.19 -11.43
CA ALA A 298 -12.51 8.28 -12.18
C ALA A 298 -12.94 6.91 -12.75
N GLY A 299 -12.08 5.89 -12.67
CA GLY A 299 -12.39 4.50 -13.03
C GLY A 299 -12.43 4.23 -14.54
N SER A 300 -12.11 5.22 -15.36
CA SER A 300 -12.26 5.18 -16.82
C SER A 300 -11.10 4.47 -17.54
N SER A 301 -9.95 4.27 -16.90
CA SER A 301 -8.82 3.56 -17.53
C SER A 301 -8.85 2.06 -17.29
N MET A 302 -9.05 1.31 -18.37
CA MET A 302 -8.96 -0.15 -18.35
C MET A 302 -7.56 -0.65 -17.99
N GLU A 303 -6.50 0.01 -18.47
CA GLU A 303 -5.11 -0.35 -18.18
C GLU A 303 -4.80 -0.24 -16.69
N ASP A 304 -5.17 0.88 -16.07
CA ASP A 304 -4.90 1.08 -14.64
C ASP A 304 -5.73 0.14 -13.77
N ASN A 305 -7.00 -0.10 -14.14
CA ASN A 305 -7.87 -1.03 -13.42
C ASN A 305 -7.34 -2.48 -13.45
N ARG A 306 -6.82 -2.92 -14.60
CA ARG A 306 -6.18 -4.24 -14.76
C ARG A 306 -4.85 -4.33 -14.00
N PHE A 307 -4.04 -3.28 -14.07
CA PHE A 307 -2.81 -3.13 -13.30
C PHE A 307 -3.08 -3.21 -11.79
N LEU A 308 -3.99 -2.36 -11.29
CA LEU A 308 -4.36 -2.29 -9.87
C LEU A 308 -4.81 -3.66 -9.39
N THR A 309 -5.75 -4.29 -10.09
CA THR A 309 -6.26 -5.60 -9.68
C THR A 309 -5.14 -6.66 -9.61
N CYS A 310 -4.14 -6.62 -10.49
CA CYS A 310 -2.96 -7.49 -10.37
C CYS A 310 -2.08 -7.11 -9.17
N LEU A 311 -1.73 -5.84 -8.99
CA LEU A 311 -0.88 -5.36 -7.90
C LEU A 311 -1.48 -5.67 -6.52
N GLN A 312 -2.79 -5.50 -6.36
CA GLN A 312 -3.51 -5.82 -5.13
C GLN A 312 -3.27 -7.28 -4.70
N THR A 313 -3.24 -8.23 -5.64
CA THR A 313 -2.94 -9.64 -5.32
C THR A 313 -1.54 -9.83 -4.77
N TYR A 314 -0.56 -9.06 -5.26
CA TYR A 314 0.81 -9.09 -4.79
C TYR A 314 0.93 -8.52 -3.38
N LEU A 315 0.35 -7.33 -3.16
CA LEU A 315 0.35 -6.65 -1.87
C LEU A 315 -0.33 -7.50 -0.78
N LEU A 316 -1.49 -8.11 -1.08
CA LEU A 316 -2.20 -9.02 -0.17
C LEU A 316 -1.41 -10.29 0.13
N ARG A 317 -0.81 -10.92 -0.90
CA ARG A 317 -0.03 -12.16 -0.73
C ARG A 317 1.14 -11.98 0.24
N LYS A 318 1.72 -10.78 0.24
CA LYS A 318 2.90 -10.43 1.04
C LYS A 318 2.51 -9.65 2.30
N ASP A 319 1.25 -9.25 2.45
CA ASP A 319 0.74 -8.33 3.48
C ASP A 319 1.61 -7.06 3.63
N LEU A 320 2.02 -6.45 2.52
CA LEU A 320 2.92 -5.28 2.51
C LEU A 320 2.21 -3.99 2.91
N ASP A 321 2.93 -3.14 3.62
CA ASP A 321 2.57 -1.74 3.85
C ASP A 321 2.52 -0.95 2.54
N TRP A 322 1.67 0.07 2.47
CA TRP A 322 1.48 0.81 1.24
C TRP A 322 0.95 2.24 1.43
N GLY A 323 1.19 3.08 0.42
CA GLY A 323 0.74 4.45 0.25
C GLY A 323 0.13 4.65 -1.14
N LEU A 324 -1.12 5.11 -1.19
CA LEU A 324 -1.81 5.37 -2.46
C LEU A 324 -1.56 6.82 -2.90
N TRP A 325 -1.18 7.02 -4.15
CA TRP A 325 -1.12 8.32 -4.79
C TRP A 325 -2.44 8.58 -5.54
N ALA A 326 -3.25 9.54 -5.11
CA ALA A 326 -3.04 10.47 -3.98
C ALA A 326 -4.34 10.77 -3.23
N PHE A 327 -4.25 11.49 -2.11
CA PHE A 327 -5.42 11.86 -1.33
C PHE A 327 -6.14 13.08 -1.90
N GLN A 328 -5.38 14.14 -2.23
CA GLN A 328 -5.94 15.42 -2.64
C GLN A 328 -6.79 15.32 -3.90
N GLY A 329 -7.90 16.06 -3.93
CA GLY A 329 -8.77 16.16 -5.10
C GLY A 329 -8.36 17.24 -6.10
N THR A 330 -7.66 18.28 -5.63
CA THR A 330 -7.17 19.40 -6.45
C THR A 330 -5.78 19.86 -5.99
N TYR A 331 -5.11 20.66 -6.83
CA TYR A 331 -3.91 21.42 -6.47
C TYR A 331 -4.20 22.92 -6.49
N TYR A 332 -3.68 23.67 -5.52
CA TYR A 332 -3.69 25.14 -5.56
C TYR A 332 -3.07 25.65 -6.87
N LEU A 333 -1.88 25.12 -7.20
CA LEU A 333 -1.07 25.46 -8.36
C LEU A 333 -0.35 24.23 -8.91
N LYS A 334 -0.54 23.92 -10.19
CA LYS A 334 0.17 22.85 -10.89
C LYS A 334 0.50 23.29 -12.32
N LYS A 335 1.80 23.39 -12.63
CA LYS A 335 2.31 23.89 -13.94
C LYS A 335 1.66 25.21 -14.36
N ASP A 336 1.69 26.20 -13.46
CA ASP A 336 1.12 27.54 -13.63
C ASP A 336 -0.41 27.61 -13.80
N GLN A 337 -1.12 26.49 -13.62
CA GLN A 337 -2.58 26.44 -13.60
C GLN A 337 -3.08 26.39 -12.15
N VAL A 338 -4.18 27.11 -11.89
CA VAL A 338 -4.79 27.23 -10.56
C VAL A 338 -5.93 26.21 -10.42
N GLN A 339 -6.08 25.60 -9.23
CA GLN A 339 -7.16 24.66 -8.91
C GLN A 339 -7.27 23.49 -9.91
N VAL A 340 -6.15 22.82 -10.16
CA VAL A 340 -6.10 21.70 -11.11
C VAL A 340 -6.66 20.44 -10.48
N ASP A 341 -7.64 19.81 -11.14
CA ASP A 341 -8.21 18.52 -10.75
C ASP A 341 -7.15 17.40 -10.73
N GLU A 342 -7.13 16.61 -9.65
CA GLU A 342 -6.28 15.43 -9.53
C GLU A 342 -7.09 14.15 -9.81
N SER A 343 -7.00 13.66 -11.05
CA SER A 343 -7.70 12.45 -11.48
C SER A 343 -7.27 11.17 -10.76
N PHE A 344 -6.12 11.15 -10.09
CA PHE A 344 -5.63 10.05 -9.23
C PHE A 344 -5.99 10.28 -7.75
N GLY A 345 -6.73 11.35 -7.44
CA GLY A 345 -7.14 11.71 -6.09
C GLY A 345 -8.25 10.80 -5.58
N VAL A 346 -8.10 10.30 -4.35
CA VAL A 346 -9.15 9.63 -3.59
C VAL A 346 -10.36 10.55 -3.43
N MET A 347 -10.11 11.83 -3.14
CA MET A 347 -11.14 12.86 -3.08
C MET A 347 -11.48 13.37 -4.50
N ASP A 348 -12.75 13.69 -4.73
CA ASP A 348 -13.17 14.42 -5.93
C ASP A 348 -12.75 15.90 -5.89
N GLU A 349 -12.93 16.61 -7.00
CA GLU A 349 -12.58 18.04 -7.11
C GLU A 349 -13.29 18.93 -6.07
N THR A 350 -14.44 18.47 -5.55
CA THR A 350 -15.22 19.20 -4.55
C THR A 350 -14.71 18.96 -3.13
N TRP A 351 -13.85 17.96 -2.93
CA TRP A 351 -13.41 17.47 -1.64
C TRP A 351 -14.52 16.90 -0.74
N HIS A 352 -15.74 16.67 -1.25
CA HIS A 352 -16.87 16.17 -0.45
C HIS A 352 -17.14 14.68 -0.64
N ASN A 353 -16.71 14.09 -1.76
CA ASN A 353 -16.95 12.68 -2.04
C ASN A 353 -15.65 11.97 -2.45
N LEU A 354 -15.72 10.64 -2.38
CA LEU A 354 -14.74 9.79 -3.05
C LEU A 354 -14.90 9.92 -4.56
N ARG A 355 -13.78 10.07 -5.27
CA ARG A 355 -13.76 10.03 -6.74
C ARG A 355 -14.12 8.64 -7.25
N TYR A 356 -13.64 7.60 -6.58
CA TYR A 356 -14.03 6.21 -6.84
C TYR A 356 -15.04 5.73 -5.77
N PRO A 357 -16.36 5.69 -6.07
CA PRO A 357 -17.37 5.38 -5.04
C PRO A 357 -17.21 4.01 -4.37
N ASN A 358 -16.59 3.06 -5.08
CA ASN A 358 -16.36 1.69 -4.60
C ASN A 358 -15.01 1.50 -3.90
N PHE A 359 -14.32 2.59 -3.52
CA PHE A 359 -12.99 2.56 -2.89
C PHE A 359 -12.95 1.62 -1.69
N THR A 360 -13.90 1.77 -0.77
CA THR A 360 -13.93 1.01 0.47
C THR A 360 -13.98 -0.50 0.21
N ASP A 361 -14.87 -0.99 -0.66
CA ASP A 361 -14.96 -2.42 -0.95
C ASP A 361 -13.72 -2.92 -1.70
N LYS A 362 -13.19 -2.11 -2.64
CA LYS A 362 -12.01 -2.47 -3.45
C LYS A 362 -10.74 -2.63 -2.61
N PHE A 363 -10.55 -1.82 -1.57
CA PHE A 363 -9.33 -1.79 -0.75
C PHE A 363 -9.48 -2.42 0.65
N ARG A 364 -10.69 -2.77 1.11
CA ARG A 364 -10.96 -3.24 2.49
C ARG A 364 -9.96 -4.29 2.99
N LEU A 365 -9.71 -5.34 2.21
CA LEU A 365 -8.80 -6.42 2.64
C LEU A 365 -7.33 -5.98 2.68
N LEU A 366 -6.93 -5.03 1.83
CA LEU A 366 -5.59 -4.45 1.80
C LEU A 366 -5.30 -3.51 2.97
N GLN A 367 -6.35 -2.83 3.46
CA GLN A 367 -6.26 -1.93 4.61
C GLN A 367 -6.18 -2.70 5.93
N ARG A 368 -6.55 -3.98 5.93
CA ARG A 368 -6.45 -4.85 7.10
C ARG A 368 -5.02 -5.37 7.28
N LYS A 369 -4.56 -5.44 8.53
CA LYS A 369 -3.46 -6.35 8.92
C LYS A 369 -3.93 -7.79 8.75
N ASN A 370 -3.29 -8.57 7.86
CA ASN A 370 -3.69 -9.96 7.61
C ASN A 370 -2.81 -10.95 8.36
N LEU A 371 -1.54 -10.60 8.59
CA LEU A 371 -0.56 -11.43 9.26
C LEU A 371 0.02 -10.73 10.50
N GLU A 372 0.12 -11.48 11.59
CA GLU A 372 0.81 -11.08 12.81
C GLU A 372 2.00 -12.04 13.04
N PRO A 373 3.25 -11.60 12.83
CA PRO A 373 4.43 -12.47 12.91
C PRO A 373 4.65 -13.12 14.28
N ASN A 374 4.16 -12.49 15.35
CA ASN A 374 4.31 -12.99 16.72
C ASN A 374 3.06 -13.73 17.23
N SER A 375 2.07 -14.01 16.36
CA SER A 375 0.84 -14.72 16.72
C SER A 375 1.03 -16.25 16.74
N ASN A 376 0.44 -16.90 17.75
CA ASN A 376 0.36 -18.36 17.85
C ASN A 376 -0.85 -18.94 17.09
N ALA A 377 -1.70 -18.10 16.49
CA ALA A 377 -2.85 -18.57 15.74
C ALA A 377 -2.40 -19.31 14.46
N PRO A 378 -3.10 -20.38 14.05
CA PRO A 378 -2.77 -21.08 12.82
C PRO A 378 -2.98 -20.17 11.61
N ILE A 379 -2.09 -20.28 10.63
CA ILE A 379 -2.27 -19.60 9.35
C ILE A 379 -3.38 -20.32 8.58
N VAL A 380 -4.46 -19.58 8.33
CA VAL A 380 -5.59 -19.97 7.48
C VAL A 380 -5.65 -19.04 6.27
N ASN A 381 -6.64 -19.19 5.40
CA ASN A 381 -6.79 -18.37 4.21
C ASN A 381 -8.17 -17.73 4.11
N ILE A 382 -8.21 -16.57 3.46
CA ILE A 382 -9.42 -15.93 2.96
C ILE A 382 -9.45 -16.15 1.45
N LEU A 383 -10.56 -16.62 0.91
CA LEU A 383 -10.73 -16.78 -0.54
C LEU A 383 -11.23 -15.45 -1.12
N TYR A 384 -10.32 -14.71 -1.74
CA TYR A 384 -10.51 -13.34 -2.20
C TYR A 384 -10.72 -13.28 -3.72
N HIS A 385 -11.63 -12.42 -4.17
CA HIS A 385 -11.90 -12.13 -5.58
C HIS A 385 -11.40 -10.72 -5.93
N PRO A 386 -10.22 -10.58 -6.56
CA PRO A 386 -9.54 -9.29 -6.71
C PRO A 386 -10.32 -8.24 -7.50
N LEU A 387 -11.10 -8.64 -8.50
CA LEU A 387 -11.85 -7.70 -9.33
C LEU A 387 -12.86 -6.90 -8.50
N SER A 388 -13.64 -7.57 -7.65
CA SER A 388 -14.67 -6.92 -6.83
C SER A 388 -14.18 -6.44 -5.47
N GLY A 389 -13.03 -6.91 -4.98
CA GLY A 389 -12.57 -6.61 -3.62
C GLY A 389 -13.27 -7.43 -2.52
N GLN A 390 -14.17 -8.34 -2.92
CA GLN A 390 -14.99 -9.14 -2.01
C GLN A 390 -14.36 -10.52 -1.75
N CYS A 391 -14.89 -11.22 -0.75
CA CYS A 391 -14.41 -12.52 -0.33
C CYS A 391 -15.52 -13.57 -0.36
N ALA A 392 -15.14 -14.82 -0.59
CA ALA A 392 -16.06 -15.94 -0.60
C ALA A 392 -16.57 -16.24 0.82
N GLN A 393 -17.89 -16.26 0.95
CA GLN A 393 -18.63 -16.63 2.15
C GLN A 393 -19.58 -17.79 1.83
N VAL A 394 -20.03 -18.49 2.86
CA VAL A 394 -20.96 -19.62 2.72
C VAL A 394 -22.32 -19.21 3.28
N ASN A 395 -23.37 -19.29 2.46
CA ASN A 395 -24.73 -18.97 2.87
C ASN A 395 -25.44 -20.16 3.55
N ASP A 396 -26.67 -19.96 4.02
CA ASP A 396 -27.45 -20.98 4.75
C ASP A 396 -27.76 -22.24 3.92
N LYS A 397 -27.68 -22.15 2.58
CA LYS A 397 -27.85 -23.27 1.65
C LYS A 397 -26.55 -24.05 1.40
N ASN A 398 -25.46 -23.67 2.06
CA ASN A 398 -24.10 -24.14 1.78
C ASN A 398 -23.56 -23.74 0.39
N GLU A 399 -24.17 -22.75 -0.27
CA GLU A 399 -23.66 -22.18 -1.52
C GLU A 399 -22.60 -21.12 -1.20
N VAL A 400 -21.64 -20.98 -2.11
CA VAL A 400 -20.54 -20.03 -1.99
C VAL A 400 -20.82 -18.79 -2.84
N GLU A 401 -20.75 -17.64 -2.20
CA GLU A 401 -21.03 -16.34 -2.80
C GLU A 401 -19.99 -15.31 -2.35
N LEU A 402 -19.91 -14.18 -3.06
CA LEU A 402 -19.08 -13.05 -2.68
C LEU A 402 -19.82 -12.15 -1.69
N GLY A 403 -19.11 -11.77 -0.64
CA GLY A 403 -19.56 -10.80 0.36
C GLY A 403 -18.40 -10.08 1.03
N SER A 404 -18.67 -9.49 2.20
CA SER A 404 -17.65 -8.74 2.95
C SER A 404 -16.47 -9.65 3.34
N CYS A 405 -15.25 -9.13 3.25
CA CYS A 405 -14.06 -9.83 3.71
C CYS A 405 -13.94 -9.94 5.25
N GLU A 406 -14.87 -9.34 5.99
CA GLU A 406 -15.01 -9.46 7.44
C GLU A 406 -15.69 -10.76 7.88
N THR A 407 -16.17 -11.59 6.94
CA THR A 407 -16.80 -12.86 7.26
C THR A 407 -15.89 -13.73 8.14
N LYS A 408 -16.49 -14.68 8.87
CA LYS A 408 -15.72 -15.67 9.66
C LYS A 408 -15.28 -16.87 8.83
N ASN A 409 -15.73 -17.02 7.58
CA ASN A 409 -15.34 -18.15 6.75
C ASN A 409 -13.84 -18.07 6.46
N ARG A 410 -13.12 -19.13 6.83
CA ARG A 410 -11.69 -19.30 6.57
C ARG A 410 -11.47 -20.63 5.85
N TRP A 411 -10.41 -20.69 5.08
CA TRP A 411 -10.13 -21.81 4.18
C TRP A 411 -8.73 -22.36 4.46
N VAL A 412 -8.58 -23.67 4.47
CA VAL A 412 -7.27 -24.34 4.56
C VAL A 412 -7.09 -25.28 3.39
N ARG A 413 -5.84 -25.47 2.97
CA ARG A 413 -5.52 -26.55 2.03
C ARG A 413 -5.56 -27.88 2.80
N GLY A 414 -6.20 -28.89 2.22
CA GLY A 414 -6.20 -30.25 2.76
C GLY A 414 -4.79 -30.85 2.80
N GLU A 415 -4.62 -31.99 3.47
CA GLU A 415 -3.32 -32.67 3.61
C GLU A 415 -2.67 -33.02 2.27
N ASP A 416 -3.49 -33.36 1.27
CA ASP A 416 -3.06 -33.62 -0.10
C ASP A 416 -2.78 -32.34 -0.92
N THR A 417 -2.99 -31.16 -0.32
CA THR A 417 -2.97 -29.81 -0.91
C THR A 417 -3.98 -29.55 -2.02
N THR A 418 -4.76 -30.56 -2.43
CA THR A 418 -5.70 -30.46 -3.54
C THR A 418 -7.07 -29.99 -3.08
N LYS A 419 -7.49 -30.34 -1.87
CA LYS A 419 -8.77 -29.88 -1.33
C LYS A 419 -8.67 -28.47 -0.75
N ILE A 420 -9.74 -27.69 -0.91
CA ILE A 420 -9.94 -26.40 -0.21
C ILE A 420 -11.02 -26.63 0.84
N VAL A 421 -10.63 -26.69 2.10
CA VAL A 421 -11.46 -27.07 3.25
C VAL A 421 -11.94 -25.82 3.97
N LEU A 422 -13.21 -25.77 4.35
CA LEU A 422 -13.73 -24.74 5.24
C LEU A 422 -13.20 -24.99 6.66
N HIS A 423 -12.36 -24.08 7.15
CA HIS A 423 -11.66 -24.18 8.42
C HIS A 423 -12.63 -24.39 9.60
N GLY A 424 -12.27 -25.28 10.52
CA GLY A 424 -13.13 -25.68 11.64
C GLY A 424 -14.26 -26.63 11.26
N SER A 425 -14.31 -27.13 10.02
CA SER A 425 -15.31 -28.08 9.55
C SER A 425 -14.69 -29.23 8.74
N LYS A 426 -15.50 -30.26 8.44
CA LYS A 426 -15.15 -31.35 7.49
C LYS A 426 -15.69 -31.11 6.08
N LYS A 427 -16.09 -29.87 5.76
CA LYS A 427 -16.66 -29.50 4.47
C LYS A 427 -15.61 -28.91 3.54
N CYS A 428 -15.66 -29.27 2.27
CA CYS A 428 -14.76 -28.86 1.21
C CYS A 428 -15.52 -28.11 0.11
N LEU A 429 -14.83 -27.17 -0.53
CA LEU A 429 -15.27 -26.51 -1.74
C LEU A 429 -15.54 -27.56 -2.83
N THR A 430 -16.76 -27.58 -3.34
CA THR A 430 -17.27 -28.65 -4.20
C THR A 430 -18.01 -28.02 -5.38
N THR A 431 -17.71 -28.49 -6.59
CA THR A 431 -18.54 -28.17 -7.77
C THR A 431 -19.61 -29.24 -7.95
N VAL A 432 -20.80 -28.81 -8.38
CA VAL A 432 -21.93 -29.67 -8.76
C VAL A 432 -22.17 -29.71 -10.27
N GLY A 433 -21.49 -28.85 -11.04
CA GLY A 433 -21.62 -28.73 -12.48
C GLY A 433 -21.26 -27.34 -13.00
N GLU A 434 -21.09 -27.23 -14.32
CA GLU A 434 -20.84 -25.94 -14.98
C GLU A 434 -22.04 -25.00 -14.85
N GLY A 435 -21.79 -23.72 -14.60
CA GLY A 435 -22.80 -22.68 -14.44
C GLY A 435 -23.62 -22.77 -13.15
N LEU A 436 -23.45 -23.84 -12.37
CA LEU A 436 -24.14 -24.04 -11.10
C LEU A 436 -23.35 -23.44 -9.92
N PRO A 437 -24.03 -23.05 -8.83
CA PRO A 437 -23.39 -22.56 -7.63
C PRO A 437 -22.37 -23.56 -7.08
N VAL A 438 -21.19 -23.05 -6.74
CA VAL A 438 -20.20 -23.81 -5.95
C VAL A 438 -20.75 -23.96 -4.54
N VAL A 439 -20.58 -25.14 -3.94
CA VAL A 439 -21.10 -25.44 -2.61
C VAL A 439 -20.00 -25.95 -1.68
N VAL A 440 -20.29 -26.01 -0.38
CA VAL A 440 -19.46 -26.74 0.59
C VAL A 440 -20.13 -28.04 1.01
N SER A 441 -19.42 -29.16 0.87
CA SER A 441 -19.95 -30.51 1.16
C SER A 441 -18.89 -31.40 1.80
N ASP A 442 -19.26 -32.58 2.33
CA ASP A 442 -18.33 -33.47 3.02
C ASP A 442 -17.11 -33.85 2.16
N CYS A 443 -15.91 -33.56 2.68
CA CYS A 443 -14.65 -33.75 1.96
C CYS A 443 -14.38 -35.20 1.52
N GLU A 444 -14.89 -36.20 2.25
CA GLU A 444 -14.65 -37.63 1.97
C GLU A 444 -15.53 -38.19 0.85
N ARG A 445 -16.66 -37.53 0.57
CA ARG A 445 -17.61 -38.02 -0.43
C ARG A 445 -17.28 -37.56 -1.85
N ASN A 446 -16.46 -36.52 -1.98
CA ASN A 446 -16.19 -35.86 -3.25
C ASN A 446 -14.69 -35.81 -3.55
N ASN A 447 -14.32 -36.26 -4.76
CA ASN A 447 -12.94 -36.28 -5.26
C ASN A 447 -12.52 -34.96 -5.93
N ASN A 448 -13.17 -33.84 -5.61
CA ASN A 448 -12.89 -32.56 -6.26
C ASN A 448 -11.53 -32.00 -5.79
N SER A 449 -10.63 -31.82 -6.75
CA SER A 449 -9.28 -31.29 -6.55
C SER A 449 -9.18 -29.88 -7.14
N TRP A 450 -8.74 -28.91 -6.34
CA TRP A 450 -8.57 -27.52 -6.76
C TRP A 450 -7.10 -27.14 -6.90
N LYS A 451 -6.69 -26.70 -8.10
CA LYS A 451 -5.31 -26.30 -8.41
C LYS A 451 -5.26 -24.92 -9.02
N SER A 452 -4.18 -24.19 -8.74
CA SER A 452 -3.87 -22.95 -9.45
C SER A 452 -3.26 -23.27 -10.81
N VAL A 453 -3.92 -22.91 -11.92
CA VAL A 453 -3.52 -23.38 -13.28
C VAL A 453 -2.96 -22.31 -14.22
N SER A 454 -3.24 -21.02 -14.00
CA SER A 454 -2.72 -19.93 -14.85
C SER A 454 -1.29 -19.51 -14.49
N LEU A 455 -0.61 -18.82 -15.40
CA LEU A 455 0.71 -18.19 -15.13
C LEU A 455 0.68 -17.24 -13.92
N SER A 456 -0.41 -16.48 -13.77
CA SER A 456 -0.68 -15.59 -12.63
C SER A 456 -0.98 -16.35 -11.32
N LYS A 457 -1.30 -17.65 -11.41
CA LYS A 457 -1.77 -18.52 -10.34
C LYS A 457 -3.11 -18.12 -9.70
N LEU A 458 -3.86 -17.26 -10.38
CA LEU A 458 -5.16 -16.74 -9.92
C LEU A 458 -6.36 -17.56 -10.37
N HIS A 459 -6.17 -18.57 -11.22
CA HIS A 459 -7.27 -19.47 -11.63
C HIS A 459 -7.29 -20.71 -10.74
N LEU A 460 -8.27 -20.80 -9.84
CA LEU A 460 -8.53 -22.01 -9.06
C LEU A 460 -9.43 -22.94 -9.88
N ALA A 461 -8.86 -24.02 -10.39
CA ALA A 461 -9.53 -24.95 -11.30
C ALA A 461 -9.70 -26.35 -10.72
N THR A 462 -10.77 -27.02 -11.15
CA THR A 462 -11.06 -28.44 -10.96
C THR A 462 -11.28 -29.12 -12.31
N LEU A 463 -11.25 -30.45 -12.32
CA LEU A 463 -11.59 -31.24 -13.50
C LEU A 463 -13.07 -31.63 -13.47
N ASN A 464 -13.72 -31.60 -14.63
CA ASN A 464 -15.05 -32.20 -14.81
C ASN A 464 -14.94 -33.71 -15.10
N GLN A 465 -16.08 -34.38 -15.33
CA GLN A 465 -16.13 -35.81 -15.65
C GLN A 465 -15.46 -36.19 -16.99
N HIS A 466 -15.24 -35.20 -17.86
CA HIS A 466 -14.59 -35.33 -19.16
C HIS A 466 -13.11 -34.86 -19.13
N GLU A 467 -12.53 -34.68 -17.94
CA GLU A 467 -11.16 -34.19 -17.72
C GLU A 467 -10.89 -32.77 -18.26
N GLU A 468 -11.92 -31.97 -18.48
CA GLU A 468 -11.77 -30.56 -18.85
C GLU A 468 -11.64 -29.66 -17.62
N GLN A 469 -10.86 -28.58 -17.74
CA GLN A 469 -10.60 -27.65 -16.65
C GLN A 469 -11.70 -26.60 -16.51
N HIS A 470 -12.33 -26.57 -15.35
CA HIS A 470 -13.31 -25.57 -14.95
C HIS A 470 -12.76 -24.74 -13.80
N CYS A 471 -12.85 -23.41 -13.93
CA CYS A 471 -12.36 -22.44 -12.98
C CYS A 471 -13.50 -21.90 -12.13
N LEU A 472 -13.19 -21.49 -10.90
CA LEU A 472 -14.09 -20.61 -10.16
C LEU A 472 -14.35 -19.34 -10.97
N GLN A 473 -15.60 -18.89 -10.96
CA GLN A 473 -16.02 -17.68 -11.66
C GLN A 473 -17.05 -16.94 -10.81
N LYS A 474 -16.90 -15.62 -10.70
CA LYS A 474 -17.98 -14.76 -10.22
C LYS A 474 -19.07 -14.72 -11.30
N ASP A 475 -20.31 -15.08 -10.93
CA ASP A 475 -21.46 -14.92 -11.82
C ASP A 475 -21.66 -13.43 -12.20
N SER A 476 -22.04 -13.18 -13.46
CA SER A 476 -22.17 -11.81 -13.96
C SER A 476 -23.37 -11.08 -13.35
N ASN A 477 -24.42 -11.81 -12.96
CA ASN A 477 -25.71 -11.27 -12.58
C ASN A 477 -25.99 -11.36 -11.07
N SER A 478 -25.09 -11.97 -10.30
CA SER A 478 -25.26 -12.17 -8.87
C SER A 478 -23.91 -12.14 -8.11
N SER A 479 -23.97 -12.31 -6.79
CA SER A 479 -22.80 -12.55 -5.94
C SER A 479 -22.33 -14.00 -5.97
N THR A 480 -23.08 -14.91 -6.59
CA THR A 480 -22.80 -16.35 -6.60
C THR A 480 -21.46 -16.65 -7.24
N ILE A 481 -20.72 -17.59 -6.65
CA ILE A 481 -19.54 -18.17 -7.27
C ILE A 481 -19.96 -19.48 -7.94
N VAL A 482 -19.71 -19.57 -9.24
CA VAL A 482 -20.02 -20.75 -10.08
C VAL A 482 -18.73 -21.38 -10.59
N THR A 483 -18.84 -22.51 -11.28
CA THR A 483 -17.74 -23.02 -12.12
C THR A 483 -18.02 -22.80 -13.60
N SER A 484 -17.00 -22.42 -14.37
CA SER A 484 -17.09 -22.25 -15.82
C SER A 484 -15.80 -22.70 -16.49
N LYS A 485 -15.84 -23.01 -17.78
CA LYS A 485 -14.65 -23.28 -18.57
C LYS A 485 -13.58 -22.21 -18.35
N CYS A 486 -12.36 -22.63 -18.01
CA CYS A 486 -11.26 -21.71 -17.77
C CYS A 486 -10.88 -20.93 -19.04
N ILE A 487 -10.68 -19.61 -18.92
CA ILE A 487 -10.23 -18.74 -20.03
C ILE A 487 -8.79 -18.26 -19.84
N CYS A 488 -8.06 -18.10 -20.95
CA CYS A 488 -6.67 -17.61 -20.99
C CYS A 488 -5.69 -18.25 -19.99
N ILE A 489 -5.86 -19.52 -19.62
CA ILE A 489 -5.00 -20.21 -18.64
C ILE A 489 -3.68 -20.74 -19.22
N LYS A 490 -3.64 -21.01 -20.52
CA LYS A 490 -2.41 -21.43 -21.23
C LYS A 490 -1.51 -20.21 -21.47
N ASP A 491 -0.21 -20.43 -21.64
CA ASP A 491 0.72 -19.38 -22.09
C ASP A 491 0.52 -19.09 -23.59
N ASP A 492 -0.65 -18.54 -23.90
CA ASP A 492 -1.01 -18.04 -25.21
C ASP A 492 -0.97 -16.51 -25.18
N SER A 493 0.02 -15.94 -25.87
CA SER A 493 0.20 -14.50 -25.96
C SER A 493 -0.95 -13.79 -26.69
N GLN A 494 -1.78 -14.52 -27.45
CA GLN A 494 -2.89 -13.97 -28.24
C GLN A 494 -4.24 -14.02 -27.51
N CYS A 495 -4.34 -14.64 -26.33
CA CYS A 495 -5.59 -14.65 -25.59
C CYS A 495 -5.88 -13.27 -25.00
N LEU A 496 -6.88 -12.56 -25.56
CA LEU A 496 -7.28 -11.21 -25.16
C LEU A 496 -8.58 -11.17 -24.35
N ASP A 497 -9.21 -12.32 -24.12
CA ASP A 497 -10.36 -12.41 -23.20
C ASP A 497 -9.95 -11.93 -21.81
N ASP A 498 -10.88 -11.32 -21.07
CA ASP A 498 -10.63 -10.80 -19.74
C ASP A 498 -10.86 -11.88 -18.66
N PRO A 499 -9.80 -12.42 -18.02
CA PRO A 499 -9.94 -13.49 -17.05
C PRO A 499 -10.29 -13.01 -15.63
N GLN A 500 -10.45 -11.70 -15.38
CA GLN A 500 -10.54 -11.17 -14.02
C GLN A 500 -11.75 -11.69 -13.22
N SER A 501 -12.84 -12.09 -13.88
CA SER A 501 -13.99 -12.74 -13.23
C SER A 501 -13.69 -14.16 -12.73
N GLN A 502 -12.61 -14.79 -13.23
CA GLN A 502 -12.12 -16.10 -12.81
C GLN A 502 -10.91 -16.01 -11.87
N TRP A 503 -10.50 -14.80 -11.48
CA TRP A 503 -9.38 -14.61 -10.57
C TRP A 503 -9.82 -14.77 -9.12
N PHE A 504 -9.25 -15.76 -8.45
CA PHE A 504 -9.43 -16.02 -7.03
C PHE A 504 -8.08 -16.30 -6.38
N GLN A 505 -7.89 -15.75 -5.18
CA GLN A 505 -6.67 -15.89 -4.40
C GLN A 505 -6.97 -16.40 -3.00
N LEU A 506 -6.18 -17.36 -2.53
CA LEU A 506 -6.14 -17.70 -1.11
C LEU A 506 -5.14 -16.75 -0.42
N VAL A 507 -5.66 -15.77 0.31
CA VAL A 507 -4.89 -14.78 1.07
C VAL A 507 -4.65 -15.31 2.48
N GLN A 508 -3.39 -15.45 2.89
CA GLN A 508 -3.04 -15.97 4.20
C GLN A 508 -3.41 -14.99 5.32
N THR A 509 -3.92 -15.52 6.44
CA THR A 509 -4.20 -14.74 7.63
C THR A 509 -4.06 -15.57 8.92
N ASN A 510 -3.62 -14.92 10.00
CA ASN A 510 -3.56 -15.49 11.35
C ASN A 510 -3.97 -14.46 12.42
N VAL A 511 -4.83 -13.51 12.03
CA VAL A 511 -5.40 -12.44 12.86
C VAL A 511 -6.92 -12.47 12.91
#